data_AF-A0AAD7R433-F1
#
_entry.id   AF-A0AAD7R433-F1
#
_cell.length_a   1.000
_cell.length_b   1.000
_cell.length_c   1.000
_cell.angle_alpha   90.00
_cell.angle_beta   90.00
_cell.angle_gamma   90.00
#
_symmetry.space_group_name_H-M   'P 1'
#
loop_
_entity.id
_entity.type
_entity.pdbx_description
1 polymer ?
#
loop_
_entity_poly.entity_id
_entity_poly.type
_entity_poly.pdbx_seq_one_letter_code
_entity_poly.pdbx_strand_id
1 'polypeptide(L)'
;MTTLYDKLLGEKLQYYYSSSEDEDSDKEEEEGGDKIIRNPDVLEVEYSQDGSAINTGPKGVINDWRKYKQLETEQRQEQKKEMERLIKKLSMTCRSQLDEERDKEKQKALQDKINGKV
;
A
#
# COMPACT_ATOMS: atom_id res chain seq x y z
N MET A 1 2.07 -22.72 4.54
CA MET A 1 2.43 -21.85 5.69
C MET A 1 2.26 -20.41 5.23
N THR A 2 1.41 -19.65 5.91
CA THR A 2 1.14 -18.23 5.60
C THR A 2 2.33 -17.38 6.02
N THR A 3 2.85 -16.52 5.13
CA THR A 3 4.00 -15.66 5.41
C THR A 3 3.58 -14.46 6.27
N LEU A 4 4.56 -13.78 6.90
CA LEU A 4 4.28 -12.57 7.69
C LEU A 4 3.68 -11.45 6.83
N TYR A 5 4.08 -11.39 5.55
CA TYR A 5 3.54 -10.45 4.58
C TYR A 5 2.06 -10.73 4.29
N ASP A 6 1.68 -12.00 4.11
CA ASP A 6 0.28 -12.39 3.87
C ASP A 6 -0.62 -11.98 5.05
N LYS A 7 -0.12 -12.08 6.29
CA LYS A 7 -0.86 -11.64 7.49
C LYS A 7 -1.02 -10.13 7.57
N LEU A 8 -0.01 -9.39 7.13
CA LEU A 8 -0.04 -7.92 7.13
C LEU A 8 -0.94 -7.37 6.02
N LEU A 9 -1.02 -8.07 4.89
CA LEU A 9 -1.91 -7.74 3.76
C LEU A 9 -3.33 -8.30 3.90
N GLY A 10 -3.59 -9.16 4.89
CA GLY A 10 -4.92 -9.75 5.12
C GLY A 10 -5.29 -10.89 4.16
N GLU A 11 -4.32 -11.47 3.45
CA GLU A 11 -4.56 -12.54 2.48
C GLU A 11 -4.79 -13.88 3.20
N LYS A 12 -6.04 -14.36 3.19
CA LYS A 12 -6.42 -15.65 3.79
C LYS A 12 -6.18 -16.79 2.80
N LEU A 13 -5.19 -17.64 3.07
CA LEU A 13 -4.76 -18.71 2.15
C LEU A 13 -5.71 -19.92 2.05
N GLN A 14 -6.71 -20.02 2.93
CA GLN A 14 -7.58 -21.20 3.05
C GLN A 14 -9.02 -20.81 2.80
N TYR A 15 -9.50 -21.05 1.56
CA TYR A 15 -10.89 -20.84 1.13
C TYR A 15 -11.70 -22.13 1.06
N TYR A 16 -11.08 -23.29 1.23
CA TYR A 16 -11.77 -24.58 1.18
C TYR A 16 -12.47 -24.83 2.53
N TYR A 17 -13.79 -24.62 2.55
CA TYR A 17 -14.66 -25.26 3.53
C TYR A 17 -14.68 -26.76 3.21
N SER A 18 -14.21 -27.60 4.13
CA SER A 18 -14.43 -29.04 4.05
C SER A 18 -15.93 -29.31 4.16
N SER A 19 -16.62 -29.39 3.02
CA SER A 19 -17.98 -29.90 2.97
C SER A 19 -17.90 -31.42 3.06
N SER A 20 -17.75 -31.93 4.28
CA SER A 20 -17.95 -33.33 4.62
C SER A 20 -18.95 -33.41 5.77
N GLU A 21 -20.21 -33.11 5.45
CA GLU A 21 -21.38 -33.52 6.23
C GLU A 21 -22.46 -33.88 5.20
N ASP A 22 -22.75 -35.18 5.11
CA ASP A 22 -23.87 -35.79 4.40
C ASP A 22 -25.18 -35.18 4.90
N GLU A 23 -26.00 -34.58 4.03
CA GLU A 23 -27.46 -34.61 4.17
C GLU A 23 -28.12 -34.61 2.78
N ASP A 24 -28.79 -35.73 2.51
CA ASP A 24 -29.81 -35.94 1.48
C ASP A 24 -30.94 -34.93 1.68
N SER A 25 -31.31 -34.15 0.66
CA SER A 25 -32.48 -33.28 0.76
C SER A 25 -33.17 -33.09 -0.59
N ASP A 26 -34.37 -33.66 -0.64
CA ASP A 26 -35.35 -33.60 -1.71
C ASP A 26 -35.59 -32.16 -2.21
N LYS A 27 -35.76 -32.06 -3.53
CA LYS A 27 -36.22 -30.83 -4.19
C LYS A 27 -37.65 -30.54 -3.79
N GLU A 28 -37.86 -29.49 -3.01
CA GLU A 28 -39.11 -28.73 -3.03
C GLU A 28 -38.83 -27.27 -3.33
N GLU A 29 -39.41 -26.80 -4.44
CA GLU A 29 -39.46 -25.41 -4.85
C GLU A 29 -40.49 -24.70 -3.97
N GLU A 30 -40.11 -23.69 -3.18
CA GLU A 30 -41.02 -22.58 -2.88
C GLU A 30 -40.33 -21.28 -2.41
N GLU A 31 -40.90 -20.19 -2.90
CA GLU A 31 -40.87 -18.79 -2.40
C GLU A 31 -39.55 -18.01 -2.33
N GLY A 32 -39.31 -17.27 -3.43
CA GLY A 32 -39.47 -15.81 -3.43
C GLY A 32 -39.10 -15.06 -2.14
N GLY A 33 -37.81 -14.76 -1.99
CA GLY A 33 -37.35 -13.85 -0.95
C GLY A 33 -35.95 -13.37 -1.25
N ASP A 34 -35.85 -12.42 -2.17
CA ASP A 34 -34.61 -11.74 -2.55
C ASP A 34 -34.03 -11.02 -1.32
N LYS A 35 -33.22 -11.70 -0.52
CA LYS A 35 -32.49 -11.13 0.63
C LYS A 35 -31.31 -10.31 0.11
N ILE A 36 -31.59 -9.28 -0.69
CA ILE A 36 -30.59 -8.28 -1.03
C ILE A 36 -30.51 -7.33 0.17
N ILE A 37 -29.51 -7.53 1.02
CA ILE A 37 -29.07 -6.52 1.98
C ILE A 37 -28.48 -5.37 1.15
N ARG A 38 -29.34 -4.47 0.65
CA ARG A 38 -28.90 -3.21 0.05
C ARG A 38 -28.52 -2.28 1.19
N ASN A 39 -27.25 -2.27 1.56
CA ASN A 39 -26.69 -1.15 2.32
C ASN A 39 -26.74 0.09 1.41
N PRO A 40 -27.58 1.10 1.70
CA PRO A 40 -27.72 2.28 0.84
C PRO A 40 -26.47 3.17 0.85
N ASP A 41 -25.51 2.91 1.74
CA ASP A 41 -24.32 3.73 1.97
C ASP A 41 -23.14 3.40 1.03
N VAL A 42 -23.28 2.40 0.14
CA VAL A 42 -22.18 1.91 -0.73
C VAL A 42 -22.44 2.15 -2.23
N LEU A 43 -23.56 2.80 -2.59
CA LEU A 43 -23.97 2.96 -3.99
C LEU A 43 -23.66 4.36 -4.55
N GLU A 44 -22.41 4.81 -4.43
CA GLU A 44 -21.88 5.74 -5.44
C GLU A 44 -21.48 4.92 -6.66
N VAL A 45 -22.48 4.46 -7.41
CA VAL A 45 -22.23 3.94 -8.75
C VAL A 45 -21.89 5.15 -9.60
N GLU A 46 -20.60 5.35 -9.88
CA GLU A 46 -20.19 6.28 -10.92
C GLU A 46 -20.83 5.79 -12.23
N TYR A 47 -21.63 6.64 -12.86
CA TYR A 47 -22.19 6.39 -14.17
C TYR A 47 -21.35 7.15 -15.19
N SER A 48 -21.06 6.54 -16.34
CA SER A 48 -20.54 7.28 -17.49
C SER A 48 -21.48 8.44 -17.84
N GLN A 49 -20.97 9.43 -18.56
CA GLN A 49 -21.79 10.48 -19.18
C GLN A 49 -22.96 9.93 -20.03
N ASP A 50 -22.83 8.69 -20.50
CA ASP A 50 -23.84 7.96 -21.29
C ASP A 50 -24.79 7.09 -20.44
N GLY A 51 -24.70 7.14 -19.10
CA GLY A 51 -25.57 6.39 -18.18
C GLY A 51 -25.26 4.90 -18.04
N SER A 52 -24.22 4.37 -18.69
CA SER A 52 -23.80 2.97 -18.52
C SER A 52 -23.08 2.77 -17.19
N ALA A 53 -23.41 1.68 -16.48
CA ALA A 53 -22.68 1.22 -15.30
C ALA A 53 -21.21 0.93 -15.68
N ILE A 54 -20.26 1.75 -15.20
CA ILE A 54 -18.83 1.58 -15.50
C ILE A 54 -18.11 0.62 -14.56
N ASN A 55 -18.81 0.06 -13.60
CA ASN A 55 -18.30 -0.85 -12.59
C ASN A 55 -18.56 -2.32 -12.93
N THR A 56 -19.21 -2.63 -14.06
CA THR A 56 -19.50 -4.02 -14.46
C THR A 56 -19.25 -4.27 -15.95
N GLY A 57 -18.99 -5.53 -16.30
CA GLY A 57 -18.76 -5.97 -17.68
C GLY A 57 -17.39 -5.55 -18.28
N PRO A 58 -17.18 -5.78 -19.59
CA PRO A 58 -15.89 -5.54 -20.25
C PRO A 58 -15.39 -4.09 -20.17
N LYS A 59 -16.32 -3.12 -20.17
CA LYS A 59 -15.99 -1.70 -20.03
C LYS A 59 -15.51 -1.37 -18.62
N GLY A 60 -16.06 -2.01 -17.59
CA GLY A 60 -15.59 -1.83 -16.21
C GLY A 60 -14.20 -2.40 -16.00
N VAL A 61 -13.90 -3.57 -16.55
CA VAL A 61 -12.53 -4.14 -16.50
C VAL A 61 -11.50 -3.19 -17.13
N ILE A 62 -11.84 -2.55 -18.25
CA ILE A 62 -10.97 -1.56 -18.89
C ILE A 62 -10.80 -0.32 -18.01
N ASN A 63 -11.88 0.14 -17.37
CA ASN A 63 -11.84 1.29 -16.47
C ASN A 63 -10.96 1.01 -15.23
N ASP A 64 -11.14 -0.16 -14.62
CA ASP A 64 -10.35 -0.61 -13.48
C ASP A 64 -8.86 -0.70 -13.83
N TRP A 65 -8.52 -1.22 -15.01
CA TRP A 65 -7.13 -1.29 -15.46
C TRP A 65 -6.50 0.10 -15.65
N ARG A 66 -7.25 1.06 -16.21
CA ARG A 66 -6.78 2.45 -16.36
C ARG A 66 -6.55 3.09 -15.00
N LYS A 67 -7.51 2.97 -14.08
CA LYS A 67 -7.41 3.49 -12.71
C LYS A 67 -6.25 2.85 -11.96
N TYR A 68 -6.10 1.53 -12.07
CA TYR A 68 -4.97 0.80 -11.51
C TYR A 68 -3.64 1.34 -12.05
N LYS A 69 -3.50 1.50 -13.36
CA LYS A 69 -2.26 2.01 -13.96
C LYS A 69 -1.93 3.43 -13.53
N GLN A 70 -2.94 4.28 -13.40
CA GLN A 70 -2.77 5.63 -12.86
C GLN A 70 -2.26 5.57 -11.41
N LEU A 71 -2.93 4.85 -10.54
CA LEU A 71 -2.54 4.70 -9.13
C LEU A 71 -1.15 4.07 -8.99
N GLU A 72 -0.80 3.10 -9.83
CA GLU A 72 0.52 2.47 -9.85
C GLU A 72 1.62 3.50 -10.17
N THR A 73 1.35 4.42 -11.11
CA THR A 73 2.31 5.49 -11.43
C THR A 73 2.42 6.54 -10.34
N GLU A 74 1.31 6.93 -9.72
CA GLU A 74 1.26 7.90 -8.62
C GLU A 74 1.99 7.35 -7.39
N GLN A 75 1.68 6.12 -6.97
CA GLN A 75 2.32 5.45 -5.84
C GLN A 75 3.84 5.33 -6.04
N ARG A 76 4.30 4.98 -7.25
CA ARG A 76 5.73 4.88 -7.55
C ARG A 76 6.45 6.23 -7.43
N GLN A 77 5.79 7.32 -7.81
CA GLN A 77 6.36 8.67 -7.65
C GLN A 77 6.41 9.09 -6.18
N GLU A 78 5.36 8.79 -5.42
CA GLU A 78 5.31 9.06 -3.97
C GLU A 78 6.38 8.29 -3.21
N GLN A 79 6.53 6.98 -3.48
CA GLN A 79 7.57 6.16 -2.86
C GLN A 79 8.98 6.69 -3.14
N LYS A 80 9.26 7.17 -4.36
CA LYS A 80 10.55 7.81 -4.68
C LYS A 80 10.78 9.08 -3.88
N LYS A 81 9.78 9.95 -3.76
CA LYS A 81 9.86 11.17 -2.94
C LYS A 81 10.08 10.86 -1.47
N GLU A 82 9.38 9.85 -0.95
CA GLU A 82 9.55 9.41 0.44
C GLU A 82 10.95 8.84 0.67
N MET A 83 11.44 8.00 -0.24
CA MET A 83 12.80 7.46 -0.21
C MET A 83 13.84 8.59 -0.23
N GLU A 84 13.73 9.58 -1.11
CA GLU A 84 14.63 10.73 -1.16
C GLU A 84 14.62 11.54 0.15
N ARG A 85 13.42 11.78 0.71
CA ARG A 85 13.27 12.43 2.01
C ARG A 85 13.94 11.62 3.12
N LEU A 86 13.80 10.30 3.11
CA LEU A 86 14.42 9.41 4.09
C LEU A 86 15.94 9.41 3.96
N ILE A 87 16.48 9.30 2.74
CA ILE A 87 17.91 9.41 2.47
C ILE A 87 18.45 10.74 2.99
N LYS A 88 17.79 11.86 2.70
CA LYS A 88 18.19 13.18 3.20
C LYS A 88 18.15 13.26 4.72
N LYS A 89 17.14 12.67 5.36
CA LYS A 89 17.03 12.66 6.82
C LYS A 89 18.18 11.85 7.43
N LEU A 90 18.41 10.65 6.91
CA LEU A 90 19.44 9.73 7.41
C LEU A 90 20.86 10.23 7.10
N SER A 91 21.12 10.82 5.94
CA SER A 91 22.43 11.39 5.62
C SER A 91 22.78 12.58 6.52
N MET A 92 21.78 13.34 6.98
CA MET A 92 21.98 14.40 7.96
C MET A 92 22.13 13.89 9.40
N THR A 93 21.71 12.66 9.70
CA THR A 93 21.85 12.04 11.04
C THR A 93 23.04 11.09 11.15
N CYS A 94 23.54 10.54 10.04
CA CYS A 94 24.75 9.72 10.00
C CYS A 94 25.94 10.60 9.59
N ARG A 95 26.71 11.04 10.58
CA ARG A 95 27.99 11.72 10.35
C ARG A 95 28.94 10.74 9.62
N SER A 96 29.49 11.13 8.48
CA SER A 96 30.50 10.31 7.80
C SER A 96 31.79 10.30 8.61
N GLN A 97 32.55 9.20 8.57
CA GLN A 97 33.87 9.13 9.20
C GLN A 97 34.82 10.23 8.69
N LEU A 98 34.67 10.65 7.42
CA LEU A 98 35.39 11.80 6.84
C LEU A 98 34.94 13.15 7.42
N ASP A 99 33.69 13.27 7.86
CA ASP A 99 33.20 14.48 8.54
C ASP A 99 33.77 14.56 9.95
N GLU A 100 33.88 13.42 10.63
CA GLU A 100 34.48 13.33 11.96
C GLU A 100 35.98 13.66 11.95
N GLU A 101 36.73 13.15 10.98
CA GLU A 101 38.16 13.47 10.83
C GLU A 101 38.38 14.96 10.54
N ARG A 102 37.61 15.53 9.61
CA ARG A 102 37.67 16.98 9.32
C ARG A 102 37.35 17.83 10.54
N ASP A 103 36.39 17.42 11.36
CA ASP A 103 36.05 18.18 12.56
C ASP A 103 37.09 18.00 13.67
N LYS A 104 37.73 16.83 13.79
CA LYS A 104 38.90 16.64 14.67
C LYS A 104 40.07 17.53 14.26
N GLU A 105 40.37 17.64 12.97
CA GLU A 105 41.42 18.54 12.47
C GLU A 105 41.11 20.01 12.76
N LYS A 106 39.87 20.46 12.51
CA LYS A 106 39.43 21.83 12.86
C LYS A 106 39.53 22.07 14.36
N GLN A 107 39.13 21.10 15.18
CA GLN A 107 39.15 21.22 16.63
C GLN A 107 40.60 21.29 17.15
N LYS A 108 41.51 20.49 16.58
CA LYS A 108 42.94 20.56 16.87
C LYS A 108 43.55 21.90 16.45
N ALA A 109 43.26 22.39 15.25
CA ALA A 109 43.74 23.68 14.77
C ALA A 109 43.22 24.86 15.62
N LEU A 110 41.97 24.79 16.10
CA LEU A 110 41.42 25.75 17.06
C LEU A 110 42.16 25.67 18.40
N GLN A 111 42.44 24.46 18.88
CA GLN A 111 43.15 24.24 20.13
C GLN A 111 44.60 24.73 20.06
N ASP A 112 45.30 24.51 18.95
CA ASP A 112 46.66 25.00 18.73
C ASP A 112 46.72 26.54 18.68
N LYS A 113 45.72 27.19 18.05
CA LYS A 113 45.54 28.66 18.07
C LYS A 113 45.27 29.19 19.47
N ILE A 114 44.44 28.51 20.26
CA ILE A 114 44.15 28.89 21.65
C ILE A 114 45.39 28.70 22.53
N ASN A 115 46.17 27.64 22.29
CA ASN A 115 47.39 27.33 23.03
C ASN A 115 48.60 28.17 22.57
N GLY A 116 48.43 29.11 21.64
CA GLY A 116 49.46 30.06 21.23
C GLY A 116 50.66 29.42 20.50
N LYS A 117 50.51 28.20 19.97
CA LYS A 117 51.53 27.58 19.10
C LYS A 117 51.34 28.11 17.69
N VAL A 118 52.05 29.18 17.36
CA VAL A 118 52.31 29.62 15.98
C VAL A 118 53.60 28.96 15.50
#